data_AF-A0A7S1A5M3-F1
#
_entry.id   AF-A0A7S1A5M3-F1
#
_cell.length_a   1.000
_cell.length_b   1.000
_cell.length_c   1.000
_cell.angle_alpha   90.00
_cell.angle_beta   90.00
_cell.angle_gamma   90.00
#
_symmetry.space_group_name_H-M   'P 1'
#
loop_
_entity.id
_entity.type
_entity.pdbx_description
1 polymer ?
#
loop_
_entity_poly.entity_id
_entity_poly.type
_entity_poly.pdbx_seq_one_letter_code
_entity_poly.pdbx_strand_id
1 'polypeptide(L)'
;QAKQEDTAQGVRRTSPLIVSRTKRKKHHQRLPSDLMSDLSAHGFLESNGLGEQAQRILDVTGAESLDDLRLIDDAMVDEVVKEADLKLVVAKKFRIICAELRGEVAGRSVEGASVDVTGDPKNQQDDTEPQASQPEPAVQPQESGTQASEPESVVHTQEYVAICIDRSGSMRTAFKEVTLNVVEKAVAERTRLEAVKAMFYAFRDRVESLQNEGSQGGHQLGLIQFDDVVETLLGLTPELNRFEAIVDDMECRGSTAIYSSIIEAVRMLESHFHPSSKADFRVLVLSDGQSNRGDDAATALEAAHRIGAVVDSIVVGNNPDSNLRRIVTATGGECYQIENLGEGFELLESESVVSLLARRGGEDKPPFERREVAAFDGIAEKTVTSSSAVQRAPTLSSDLAAKSVVRASQLPQTQPRSASEKRLYAELAKVQEGNGIHIFPAVDDLHFWRALVEGPPGSPFEGGVFALHCVIPKDYPFKPPKINFETPIYHCNVSDSGGLCLDILKDSWSPALSVFSCLASIRCLMSDPNPQDALRQWIAELTLAHQQSGGSDTRYYDKARESCREHASLSVDEWRQRLGC
;
A
#
# COMPACT_ATOMS: atom_id res chain seq x y z
N GLN A 1 60.15 -32.06 -18.88
CA GLN A 1 59.14 -32.48 -17.87
C GLN A 1 59.32 -31.56 -16.67
N ALA A 2 58.36 -30.87 -16.11
CA ALA A 2 57.10 -30.30 -16.54
C ALA A 2 56.96 -29.04 -15.67
N LYS A 3 56.46 -27.95 -16.25
CA LYS A 3 56.09 -26.73 -15.53
C LYS A 3 54.93 -27.03 -14.58
N GLN A 4 54.90 -26.40 -13.41
CA GLN A 4 53.65 -25.93 -12.81
C GLN A 4 53.93 -24.69 -11.97
N GLU A 5 53.51 -23.55 -12.53
CA GLU A 5 53.43 -22.25 -11.89
C GLU A 5 52.24 -22.26 -10.94
N ASP A 6 52.50 -21.96 -9.66
CA ASP A 6 51.49 -21.60 -8.67
C ASP A 6 50.73 -20.35 -9.15
N THR A 7 49.45 -20.49 -9.46
CA THR A 7 48.54 -19.35 -9.61
C THR A 7 47.62 -19.33 -8.39
N ALA A 8 47.97 -18.50 -7.42
CA ALA A 8 47.16 -18.21 -6.25
C ALA A 8 45.89 -17.46 -6.66
N GLN A 9 44.73 -18.13 -6.65
CA GLN A 9 43.44 -17.46 -6.54
C GLN A 9 43.26 -16.99 -5.09
N GLY A 10 43.47 -15.69 -4.87
CA GLY A 10 43.20 -15.04 -3.59
C GLY A 10 41.69 -14.92 -3.36
N VAL A 11 41.09 -15.91 -2.70
CA VAL A 11 39.82 -15.73 -2.01
C VAL A 11 40.12 -14.92 -0.75
N ARG A 12 39.78 -13.63 -0.74
CA ARG A 12 39.74 -12.84 0.50
C ARG A 12 38.67 -13.46 1.41
N ARG A 13 39.09 -14.26 2.39
CA ARG A 13 38.23 -14.64 3.51
C ARG A 13 38.05 -13.43 4.41
N THR A 14 36.95 -12.71 4.25
CA THR A 14 36.46 -11.75 5.24
C THR A 14 36.05 -12.53 6.49
N SER A 15 36.45 -12.06 7.67
CA SER A 15 35.99 -12.69 8.92
C SER A 15 34.52 -12.33 9.13
N PRO A 16 33.66 -13.23 9.65
CA PRO A 16 32.25 -12.92 9.85
C PRO A 16 32.06 -11.73 10.79
N LEU A 17 31.13 -10.84 10.46
CA LEU A 17 30.94 -9.57 11.16
C LEU A 17 30.66 -9.75 12.66
N ILE A 18 29.86 -10.75 13.03
CA ILE A 18 29.50 -11.06 14.43
C ILE A 18 30.71 -11.62 15.21
N VAL A 19 31.56 -12.42 14.56
CA VAL A 19 32.77 -13.02 15.16
C VAL A 19 33.87 -11.97 15.42
N SER A 20 33.90 -10.90 14.62
CA SER A 20 34.91 -9.84 14.73
C SER A 20 34.71 -8.91 15.94
N ARG A 21 33.45 -8.69 16.38
CA ARG A 21 33.11 -7.76 17.49
C ARG A 21 32.85 -8.43 18.84
N THR A 22 32.56 -9.73 18.88
CA THR A 22 32.28 -10.50 20.11
C THR A 22 33.50 -10.74 21.02
N LYS A 23 34.72 -10.34 20.63
CA LYS A 23 35.90 -10.34 21.53
C LYS A 23 35.91 -9.21 22.59
N ARG A 24 34.90 -8.33 22.63
CA ARG A 24 34.76 -7.28 23.65
C ARG A 24 33.37 -7.26 24.29
N LYS A 25 33.08 -8.26 25.14
CA LYS A 25 32.25 -8.19 26.37
C LYS A 25 31.81 -9.61 26.75
N LYS A 26 32.55 -10.26 27.66
CA LYS A 26 32.04 -11.39 28.44
C LYS A 26 31.56 -10.84 29.79
N HIS A 27 30.26 -10.90 30.04
CA HIS A 27 29.71 -11.15 31.37
C HIS A 27 28.32 -11.80 31.24
N HIS A 28 28.16 -12.92 31.94
CA HIS A 28 26.98 -13.78 31.96
C HIS A 28 25.74 -13.11 32.58
N GLN A 29 24.56 -13.46 32.06
CA GLN A 29 23.46 -14.02 32.86
C GLN A 29 22.55 -14.86 31.93
N ARG A 30 22.42 -16.17 32.23
CA ARG A 30 21.48 -17.08 31.57
C ARG A 30 20.11 -16.94 32.23
N LEU A 31 19.08 -16.64 31.45
CA LEU A 31 17.67 -16.80 31.81
C LEU A 31 17.09 -18.01 31.04
N PRO A 32 16.01 -18.65 31.55
CA PRO A 32 15.54 -19.95 31.06
C PRO A 32 14.89 -19.85 29.68
N SER A 33 15.14 -20.88 28.87
CA SER A 33 14.56 -21.11 27.55
C SER A 33 13.12 -21.61 27.65
N ASP A 34 12.17 -20.86 27.07
CA ASP A 34 10.81 -21.34 26.81
C ASP A 34 10.43 -21.09 25.34
N LEU A 35 10.29 -22.20 24.62
CA LEU A 35 9.27 -22.52 23.60
C LEU A 35 9.04 -21.57 22.39
N MET A 36 10.08 -21.23 21.62
CA MET A 36 10.01 -20.83 20.19
C MET A 36 11.41 -20.99 19.53
N SER A 37 11.98 -22.20 19.49
CA SER A 37 13.41 -22.38 19.12
C SER A 37 13.72 -23.07 17.78
N ASP A 38 12.74 -23.47 16.97
CA ASP A 38 13.05 -24.39 15.84
C ASP A 38 12.81 -23.78 14.45
N LEU A 39 13.02 -22.47 14.30
CA LEU A 39 13.29 -21.87 13.00
C LEU A 39 14.77 -21.50 12.92
N SER A 40 15.52 -22.20 12.06
CA SER A 40 16.90 -21.83 11.76
C SER A 40 16.95 -20.42 11.18
N ALA A 41 18.05 -19.68 11.37
CA ALA A 41 18.22 -18.35 10.77
C ALA A 41 17.98 -18.37 9.25
N HIS A 42 18.35 -19.47 8.59
CA HIS A 42 18.06 -19.72 7.18
C HIS A 42 16.56 -19.82 6.89
N GLY A 43 15.84 -20.69 7.61
CA GLY A 43 14.40 -20.88 7.43
C GLY A 43 13.60 -19.62 7.75
N PHE A 44 14.07 -18.82 8.71
CA PHE A 44 13.48 -17.52 9.01
C PHE A 44 13.68 -16.52 7.86
N LEU A 45 14.89 -16.39 7.32
CA LEU A 45 15.16 -15.52 6.17
C LEU A 45 14.37 -15.97 4.92
N GLU A 46 14.27 -17.27 4.67
CA GLU A 46 13.42 -17.84 3.61
C GLU A 46 11.95 -17.47 3.80
N SER A 47 11.40 -17.66 5.01
CA SER A 47 10.00 -17.33 5.31
C SER A 47 9.68 -15.83 5.21
N ASN A 48 10.70 -14.98 5.25
CA ASN A 48 10.59 -13.52 5.08
C ASN A 48 11.06 -13.04 3.70
N GLY A 49 11.10 -13.94 2.69
CA GLY A 49 11.32 -13.55 1.30
C GLY A 49 12.77 -13.21 0.94
N LEU A 50 13.75 -13.71 1.69
CA LEU A 50 15.18 -13.57 1.42
C LEU A 50 15.85 -14.90 1.04
N GLY A 51 15.09 -15.91 0.58
CA GLY A 51 15.59 -17.28 0.43
C GLY A 51 16.82 -17.44 -0.49
N GLU A 52 16.82 -16.81 -1.66
CA GLU A 52 17.94 -16.88 -2.62
C GLU A 52 19.21 -16.17 -2.10
N GLN A 53 19.06 -15.30 -1.10
CA GLN A 53 20.10 -14.46 -0.50
C GLN A 53 20.43 -14.91 0.93
N ALA A 54 19.64 -15.81 1.51
CA ALA A 54 19.73 -16.24 2.90
C ALA A 54 21.13 -16.79 3.17
N GLN A 55 21.63 -17.70 2.34
CA GLN A 55 22.98 -18.24 2.51
C GLN A 55 24.07 -17.17 2.42
N ARG A 56 23.96 -16.20 1.50
CA ARG A 56 24.95 -15.10 1.36
C ARG A 56 24.94 -14.17 2.58
N ILE A 57 23.75 -13.87 3.10
CA ILE A 57 23.56 -13.06 4.30
C ILE A 57 24.16 -13.78 5.51
N LEU A 58 23.91 -15.08 5.67
CA LEU A 58 24.47 -15.88 6.77
C LEU A 58 25.99 -16.05 6.65
N ASP A 59 26.54 -16.17 5.43
CA ASP A 59 27.98 -16.26 5.20
C ASP A 59 28.71 -14.95 5.59
N VAL A 60 28.10 -13.78 5.31
CA VAL A 60 28.65 -12.46 5.65
C VAL A 60 28.50 -12.14 7.14
N THR A 61 27.34 -12.45 7.71
CA THR A 61 27.03 -12.16 9.12
C THR A 61 27.69 -13.14 10.08
N GLY A 62 27.75 -14.42 9.71
CA GLY A 62 28.10 -15.54 10.57
C GLY A 62 26.98 -15.92 11.54
N ALA A 63 25.73 -15.53 11.26
CA ALA A 63 24.59 -15.86 12.10
C ALA A 63 24.20 -17.34 11.91
N GLU A 64 24.04 -18.09 13.00
CA GLU A 64 23.54 -19.47 12.97
C GLU A 64 22.13 -19.56 13.57
N SER A 65 21.73 -18.55 14.35
CA SER A 65 20.45 -18.44 15.03
C SER A 65 19.74 -17.11 14.80
N LEU A 66 18.45 -17.08 15.09
CA LEU A 66 17.65 -15.84 15.14
C LEU A 66 18.22 -14.82 16.13
N ASP A 67 18.78 -15.26 17.24
CA ASP A 67 19.41 -14.39 18.23
C ASP A 67 20.70 -13.74 17.70
N ASP A 68 21.41 -14.38 16.77
CA ASP A 68 22.56 -13.77 16.10
C ASP A 68 22.13 -12.68 15.11
N LEU A 69 21.02 -12.89 14.39
CA LEU A 69 20.44 -11.88 13.49
C LEU A 69 19.94 -10.64 14.25
N ARG A 70 19.43 -10.83 15.48
CA ARG A 70 19.02 -9.72 16.39
C ARG A 70 20.17 -8.80 16.81
N LEU A 71 21.41 -9.28 16.75
CA LEU A 71 22.60 -8.49 17.15
C LEU A 71 23.11 -7.57 16.05
N ILE A 72 22.51 -7.62 14.85
CA ILE A 72 22.90 -6.79 13.71
C ILE A 72 22.29 -5.39 13.89
N ASP A 73 23.12 -4.39 14.18
CA ASP A 73 22.74 -2.99 14.25
C ASP A 73 22.65 -2.35 12.85
N ASP A 74 22.06 -1.15 12.72
CA ASP A 74 21.86 -0.49 11.41
C ASP A 74 23.14 -0.28 10.61
N ALA A 75 24.27 -0.01 11.30
CA ALA A 75 25.55 0.14 10.64
C ALA A 75 26.06 -1.22 10.08
N MET A 76 25.82 -2.31 10.79
CA MET A 76 26.10 -3.67 10.32
C MET A 76 25.14 -4.09 9.21
N VAL A 77 23.88 -3.64 9.22
CA VAL A 77 22.94 -3.91 8.14
C VAL A 77 23.45 -3.33 6.82
N ASP A 78 23.93 -2.08 6.81
CA ASP A 78 24.49 -1.46 5.60
C ASP A 78 25.77 -2.15 5.11
N GLU A 79 26.58 -2.67 6.04
CA GLU A 79 27.77 -3.47 5.71
C GLU A 79 27.39 -4.82 5.09
N VAL A 80 26.37 -5.49 5.61
CA VAL A 80 25.84 -6.74 5.06
C VAL A 80 25.21 -6.52 3.70
N VAL A 81 24.42 -5.45 3.52
CA VAL A 81 23.83 -5.08 2.23
C VAL A 81 24.91 -4.94 1.17
N LYS A 82 26.04 -4.32 1.53
CA LYS A 82 27.16 -4.10 0.63
C LYS A 82 27.98 -5.36 0.35
N GLU A 83 28.32 -6.14 1.38
CA GLU A 83 29.20 -7.31 1.25
C GLU A 83 28.46 -8.55 0.71
N ALA A 84 27.15 -8.68 0.97
CA ALA A 84 26.30 -9.74 0.42
C ALA A 84 25.69 -9.39 -0.96
N ASP A 85 26.05 -8.23 -1.51
CA ASP A 85 25.56 -7.69 -2.79
C ASP A 85 24.03 -7.71 -2.88
N LEU A 86 23.37 -7.19 -1.83
CA LEU A 86 21.90 -7.18 -1.76
C LEU A 86 21.36 -6.05 -2.65
N LYS A 87 20.56 -6.42 -3.66
CA LYS A 87 19.84 -5.47 -4.51
C LYS A 87 18.88 -4.60 -3.69
N LEU A 88 18.52 -3.42 -4.19
CA LEU A 88 17.75 -2.39 -3.48
C LEU A 88 16.51 -2.94 -2.72
N VAL A 89 15.71 -3.79 -3.36
CA VAL A 89 14.49 -4.38 -2.77
C VAL A 89 14.84 -5.38 -1.66
N VAL A 90 15.81 -6.26 -1.90
CA VAL A 90 16.31 -7.25 -0.92
C VAL A 90 16.96 -6.55 0.28
N ALA A 91 17.70 -5.46 0.03
CA ALA A 91 18.32 -4.65 1.06
C ALA A 91 17.28 -3.93 1.94
N LYS A 92 16.17 -3.47 1.35
CA LYS A 92 15.05 -2.89 2.09
C LYS A 92 14.35 -3.96 2.96
N LYS A 93 14.10 -5.14 2.41
CA LYS A 93 13.54 -6.29 3.16
C LYS A 93 14.44 -6.70 4.33
N PHE A 94 15.75 -6.83 4.10
CA PHE A 94 16.70 -7.18 5.15
C PHE A 94 16.75 -6.11 6.27
N ARG A 95 16.69 -4.81 5.92
CA ARG A 95 16.59 -3.72 6.91
C ARG A 95 15.34 -3.83 7.77
N ILE A 96 14.18 -4.08 7.16
CA ILE A 96 12.90 -4.23 7.86
C ILE A 96 12.96 -5.44 8.82
N ILE A 97 13.43 -6.59 8.34
CA ILE A 97 13.56 -7.81 9.14
C ILE A 97 14.48 -7.59 10.36
N CYS A 98 15.62 -6.93 10.17
CA CYS A 98 16.52 -6.61 11.28
C CYS A 98 15.88 -5.63 12.28
N ALA A 99 15.13 -4.63 11.83
CA ALA A 99 14.42 -3.69 12.70
C ALA A 99 13.28 -4.37 13.49
N GLU A 100 12.53 -5.27 12.86
CA GLU A 100 11.49 -6.09 13.51
C GLU A 100 12.09 -7.02 14.56
N LEU A 101 13.21 -7.68 14.25
CA LEU A 101 13.93 -8.54 15.18
C LEU A 101 14.44 -7.78 16.42
N ARG A 102 14.78 -6.50 16.29
CA ARG A 102 15.16 -5.61 17.39
C ARG A 102 13.99 -5.01 18.16
N GLY A 103 12.75 -5.23 17.70
CA GLY A 103 11.54 -4.70 18.34
C GLY A 103 11.34 -3.19 18.11
N GLU A 104 11.90 -2.65 17.02
CA GLU A 104 11.82 -1.22 16.69
C GLU A 104 10.54 -0.85 15.91
N VAL A 105 9.73 -1.85 15.51
CA VAL A 105 8.39 -1.68 14.92
C VAL A 105 7.34 -2.20 15.92
N ALA A 106 6.53 -1.30 16.48
CA ALA A 106 5.47 -1.65 17.40
C ALA A 106 4.17 -2.02 16.66
N GLY A 107 3.70 -3.27 16.80
CA GLY A 107 2.29 -3.60 16.55
C GLY A 107 1.95 -5.04 16.18
N ARG A 108 2.05 -6.00 17.13
CA ARG A 108 1.02 -7.02 17.47
C ARG A 108 1.64 -8.16 18.29
N SER A 109 1.20 -8.25 19.54
CA SER A 109 1.46 -9.34 20.48
C SER A 109 0.77 -10.61 20.01
N VAL A 110 1.50 -11.73 19.94
CA VAL A 110 0.95 -13.06 19.70
C VAL A 110 0.60 -13.67 21.06
N GLU A 111 -0.68 -13.73 21.41
CA GLU A 111 -1.16 -14.62 22.48
C GLU A 111 -1.47 -15.99 21.85
N GLY A 112 -0.63 -16.98 22.20
CA GLY A 112 -0.78 -18.36 21.75
C GLY A 112 -1.86 -19.10 22.54
N ALA A 113 -2.85 -19.63 21.84
CA ALA A 113 -3.82 -20.57 22.38
C ALA A 113 -3.13 -21.94 22.61
N SER A 114 -2.99 -22.34 23.87
CA SER A 114 -2.63 -23.70 24.26
C SER A 114 -3.87 -24.60 24.19
N VAL A 115 -3.83 -25.59 23.32
CA VAL A 115 -4.78 -26.71 23.25
C VAL A 115 -4.37 -27.74 24.29
N ASP A 116 -5.15 -27.89 25.36
CA ASP A 116 -4.99 -28.98 26.33
C ASP A 116 -5.71 -30.24 25.82
N VAL A 117 -4.94 -31.29 25.56
CA VAL A 117 -5.41 -32.66 25.33
C VAL A 117 -4.93 -33.51 26.51
N THR A 118 -5.83 -33.91 27.41
CA THR A 118 -5.70 -35.17 28.17
C THR A 118 -7.08 -35.66 28.64
N GLY A 119 -7.32 -36.98 28.51
CA GLY A 119 -8.15 -37.74 29.46
C GLY A 119 -9.41 -38.46 28.94
N ASP A 120 -9.26 -39.76 28.74
CA ASP A 120 -10.24 -40.79 28.32
C ASP A 120 -11.52 -40.98 29.20
N PRO A 121 -12.53 -41.76 28.73
CA PRO A 121 -13.90 -41.81 29.24
C PRO A 121 -14.18 -42.94 30.25
N LYS A 122 -15.18 -42.75 31.13
CA LYS A 122 -16.04 -43.82 31.71
C LYS A 122 -17.22 -43.31 32.57
N ASN A 123 -18.42 -43.51 32.03
CA ASN A 123 -19.60 -44.22 32.59
C ASN A 123 -20.37 -43.76 33.87
N GLN A 124 -21.71 -43.95 33.79
CA GLN A 124 -22.78 -43.99 34.82
C GLN A 124 -23.39 -42.62 35.21
N GLN A 125 -24.64 -42.24 34.89
CA GLN A 125 -26.00 -42.83 34.98
C GLN A 125 -26.68 -42.63 36.35
N ASP A 126 -27.75 -41.81 36.29
CA ASP A 126 -29.01 -41.73 37.07
C ASP A 126 -29.15 -41.17 38.50
N ASP A 127 -30.27 -40.43 38.61
CA ASP A 127 -31.19 -40.17 39.73
C ASP A 127 -30.80 -39.24 40.90
N THR A 128 -31.50 -38.11 41.07
CA THR A 128 -32.79 -37.98 41.82
C THR A 128 -33.06 -36.51 42.21
N GLU A 129 -34.25 -35.99 41.90
CA GLU A 129 -34.92 -34.82 42.51
C GLU A 129 -35.85 -35.28 43.68
N PRO A 130 -36.68 -34.47 44.37
CA PRO A 130 -36.69 -33.04 44.71
C PRO A 130 -37.12 -32.77 46.20
N GLN A 131 -37.21 -31.50 46.62
CA GLN A 131 -38.25 -30.86 47.51
C GLN A 131 -37.63 -29.67 48.27
N ALA A 132 -37.97 -28.39 48.04
CA ALA A 132 -39.25 -27.65 48.09
C ALA A 132 -39.59 -27.08 49.49
N SER A 133 -39.46 -25.74 49.64
CA SER A 133 -40.36 -24.91 50.46
C SER A 133 -40.09 -23.40 50.27
N GLN A 134 -41.01 -22.74 49.55
CA GLN A 134 -41.34 -21.30 49.59
C GLN A 134 -42.08 -20.96 50.92
N PRO A 135 -42.61 -19.73 51.21
CA PRO A 135 -42.68 -18.45 50.47
C PRO A 135 -42.16 -17.25 51.33
N GLU A 136 -42.16 -15.95 51.00
CA GLU A 136 -43.13 -15.02 50.40
C GLU A 136 -42.42 -13.59 50.37
N PRO A 137 -43.06 -12.43 50.09
CA PRO A 137 -42.95 -11.70 48.82
C PRO A 137 -42.31 -10.29 48.87
N ALA A 138 -41.86 -9.87 47.68
CA ALA A 138 -41.86 -8.51 47.08
C ALA A 138 -41.41 -7.28 47.88
N VAL A 139 -40.20 -6.77 47.56
CA VAL A 139 -39.92 -5.34 47.25
C VAL A 139 -38.66 -5.28 46.34
N GLN A 140 -38.71 -4.45 45.31
CA GLN A 140 -37.69 -4.23 44.26
C GLN A 140 -36.29 -3.85 44.81
N PRO A 141 -35.21 -4.26 44.13
CA PRO A 141 -34.00 -3.45 44.10
C PRO A 141 -33.47 -3.21 42.68
N GLN A 142 -32.93 -2.00 42.55
CA GLN A 142 -32.28 -1.40 41.40
C GLN A 142 -31.24 -2.33 40.73
N GLU A 143 -31.31 -2.40 39.40
CA GLU A 143 -30.31 -3.05 38.57
C GLU A 143 -28.99 -2.25 38.62
N SER A 144 -28.02 -2.76 39.37
CA SER A 144 -26.61 -2.45 39.19
C SER A 144 -26.10 -3.25 38.00
N GLY A 145 -26.08 -2.63 36.81
CA GLY A 145 -25.62 -3.23 35.57
C GLY A 145 -24.18 -3.73 35.69
N THR A 146 -24.04 -5.05 35.66
CA THR A 146 -22.77 -5.72 35.39
C THR A 146 -22.39 -5.43 33.94
N GLN A 147 -21.28 -4.72 33.73
CA GLN A 147 -20.72 -4.49 32.40
C GLN A 147 -20.43 -5.85 31.76
N ALA A 148 -21.27 -6.22 30.79
CA ALA A 148 -20.97 -7.25 29.83
C ALA A 148 -19.71 -6.82 29.07
N SER A 149 -18.72 -7.70 29.05
CA SER A 149 -17.60 -7.62 28.12
C SER A 149 -18.16 -7.44 26.71
N GLU A 150 -17.81 -6.31 26.08
CA GLU A 150 -18.13 -6.03 24.69
C GLU A 150 -17.62 -7.18 23.80
N PRO A 151 -18.38 -7.62 22.79
CA PRO A 151 -17.90 -8.62 21.86
C PRO A 151 -16.72 -8.03 21.08
N GLU A 152 -15.63 -8.79 20.96
CA GLU A 152 -14.51 -8.47 20.07
C GLU A 152 -15.07 -8.03 18.71
N SER A 153 -14.63 -6.86 18.24
CA SER A 153 -15.10 -6.25 17.00
C SER A 153 -14.86 -7.18 15.82
N VAL A 154 -15.89 -7.88 15.36
CA VAL A 154 -15.84 -8.68 14.12
C VAL A 154 -15.46 -7.74 12.99
N VAL A 155 -14.25 -7.90 12.44
CA VAL A 155 -13.80 -7.15 11.28
C VAL A 155 -14.72 -7.50 10.11
N HIS A 156 -15.67 -6.63 9.81
CA HIS A 156 -16.56 -6.80 8.67
C HIS A 156 -15.72 -6.67 7.40
N THR A 157 -15.61 -7.74 6.60
CA THR A 157 -14.95 -7.67 5.30
C THR A 157 -15.87 -6.98 4.31
N GLN A 158 -15.38 -5.89 3.72
CA GLN A 158 -16.15 -5.09 2.78
C GLN A 158 -16.10 -5.68 1.37
N GLU A 159 -14.93 -6.16 0.95
CA GLU A 159 -14.71 -6.63 -0.42
C GLU A 159 -13.73 -7.81 -0.43
N TYR A 160 -14.11 -8.87 -1.15
CA TYR A 160 -13.26 -10.01 -1.47
C TYR A 160 -12.82 -9.90 -2.93
N VAL A 161 -11.52 -9.84 -3.17
CA VAL A 161 -10.95 -9.67 -4.52
C VAL A 161 -10.05 -10.86 -4.85
N ALA A 162 -10.37 -11.59 -5.92
CA ALA A 162 -9.48 -12.59 -6.50
C ALA A 162 -8.74 -11.98 -7.71
N ILE A 163 -7.42 -11.91 -7.62
CA ILE A 163 -6.56 -11.29 -8.62
C ILE A 163 -5.96 -12.38 -9.49
N CYS A 164 -6.24 -12.34 -10.78
CA CYS A 164 -5.76 -13.28 -11.78
C CYS A 164 -4.65 -12.63 -12.60
N ILE A 165 -3.42 -13.12 -12.47
CA ILE A 165 -2.27 -12.62 -13.22
C ILE A 165 -1.93 -13.58 -14.36
N ASP A 166 -1.98 -13.05 -15.57
CA ASP A 166 -1.51 -13.74 -16.77
C ASP A 166 0.02 -13.83 -16.74
N ARG A 167 0.53 -15.06 -16.79
CA ARG A 167 1.97 -15.34 -16.94
C ARG A 167 2.28 -16.02 -18.27
N SER A 168 1.41 -15.90 -19.27
CA SER A 168 1.59 -16.50 -20.58
C SER A 168 2.87 -16.01 -21.28
N GLY A 169 3.34 -16.76 -22.29
CA GLY A 169 4.53 -16.38 -23.05
C GLY A 169 4.47 -14.98 -23.70
N SER A 170 3.27 -14.49 -24.03
CA SER A 170 3.07 -13.16 -24.63
C SER A 170 3.36 -12.02 -23.65
N MET A 171 3.36 -12.29 -22.34
CA MET A 171 3.74 -11.35 -21.30
C MET A 171 5.26 -11.04 -21.27
N ARG A 172 6.08 -11.79 -22.02
CA ARG A 172 7.51 -11.44 -22.27
C ARG A 172 7.68 -10.30 -23.26
N THR A 173 6.63 -9.91 -23.98
CA THR A 173 6.69 -8.82 -24.95
C THR A 173 7.15 -7.54 -24.25
N ALA A 174 8.00 -6.77 -24.93
CA ALA A 174 8.39 -5.46 -24.44
C ALA A 174 7.15 -4.59 -24.19
N PHE A 175 7.03 -4.10 -22.97
CA PHE A 175 6.13 -3.02 -22.63
C PHE A 175 6.77 -1.72 -23.13
N LYS A 176 6.00 -0.82 -23.73
CA LYS A 176 6.54 0.40 -24.39
C LYS A 176 7.06 1.41 -23.37
N GLU A 177 8.11 1.06 -22.65
CA GLU A 177 8.78 1.92 -21.72
C GLU A 177 10.24 1.50 -21.55
N VAL A 178 11.09 2.51 -21.67
CA VAL A 178 12.55 2.39 -21.62
C VAL A 178 12.95 2.63 -20.16
N THR A 179 13.30 1.61 -19.40
CA THR A 179 13.70 1.79 -17.99
C THR A 179 15.22 1.85 -17.89
N LEU A 180 15.74 2.69 -16.99
CA LEU A 180 17.13 2.58 -16.56
C LEU A 180 17.20 1.44 -15.56
N ASN A 181 17.83 0.34 -15.95
CA ASN A 181 18.23 -0.71 -15.02
C ASN A 181 19.32 -0.12 -14.12
N VAL A 182 18.92 0.30 -12.91
CA VAL A 182 19.78 0.99 -11.94
C VAL A 182 21.02 0.16 -11.57
N VAL A 183 20.91 -1.18 -11.67
CA VAL A 183 21.99 -2.13 -11.37
C VAL A 183 23.03 -2.15 -12.49
N GLU A 184 22.59 -2.13 -13.74
CA GLU A 184 23.49 -2.28 -14.90
C GLU A 184 23.90 -0.95 -15.53
N LYS A 185 23.33 0.18 -15.05
CA LYS A 185 23.39 1.48 -15.74
C LYS A 185 23.03 1.35 -17.22
N ALA A 186 22.15 0.40 -17.54
CA ALA A 186 21.78 0.05 -18.88
C ALA A 186 20.30 0.37 -19.07
N VAL A 187 19.98 0.82 -20.27
CA VAL A 187 18.60 0.96 -20.71
C VAL A 187 18.06 -0.45 -20.99
N ALA A 188 17.08 -0.90 -20.20
CA ALA A 188 16.44 -2.20 -20.38
C ALA A 188 14.94 -2.00 -20.66
N GLU A 189 14.45 -2.72 -21.67
CA GLU A 189 13.02 -2.80 -21.96
C GLU A 189 12.35 -3.67 -20.89
N ARG A 190 11.36 -3.11 -20.20
CA ARG A 190 10.55 -3.82 -19.23
C ARG A 190 9.57 -4.75 -19.99
N THR A 191 9.40 -5.96 -19.51
CA THR A 191 8.37 -6.89 -20.02
C THR A 191 6.97 -6.52 -19.50
N ARG A 192 5.91 -6.98 -20.18
CA ARG A 192 4.54 -6.79 -19.67
C ARG A 192 4.33 -7.43 -18.30
N LEU A 193 4.94 -8.59 -18.03
CA LEU A 193 4.84 -9.22 -16.72
C LEU A 193 5.50 -8.35 -15.64
N GLU A 194 6.69 -7.81 -15.89
CA GLU A 194 7.34 -6.89 -14.94
C GLU A 194 6.52 -5.62 -14.70
N ALA A 195 5.84 -5.10 -15.73
CA ALA A 195 4.88 -4.02 -15.60
C ALA A 195 3.70 -4.41 -14.68
N VAL A 196 3.13 -5.60 -14.88
CA VAL A 196 2.07 -6.14 -14.01
C VAL A 196 2.53 -6.29 -12.56
N LYS A 197 3.73 -6.83 -12.32
CA LYS A 197 4.29 -6.95 -10.97
C LYS A 197 4.41 -5.59 -10.29
N ALA A 198 4.96 -4.60 -11.00
CA ALA A 198 5.16 -3.26 -10.47
C ALA A 198 3.81 -2.58 -10.13
N MET A 199 2.84 -2.68 -11.03
CA MET A 199 1.48 -2.18 -10.84
C MET A 199 0.77 -2.84 -9.65
N PHE A 200 0.93 -4.14 -9.49
CA PHE A 200 0.34 -4.87 -8.37
C PHE A 200 0.77 -4.30 -7.02
N TYR A 201 2.03 -3.85 -6.89
CA TYR A 201 2.49 -3.18 -5.67
C TYR A 201 1.74 -1.90 -5.38
N ALA A 202 1.47 -1.06 -6.39
CA ALA A 202 0.68 0.15 -6.19
C ALA A 202 -0.78 -0.16 -5.82
N PHE A 203 -1.39 -1.18 -6.43
CA PHE A 203 -2.72 -1.65 -6.04
C PHE A 203 -2.75 -2.05 -4.56
N ARG A 204 -1.79 -2.88 -4.14
CA ARG A 204 -1.67 -3.33 -2.76
C ARG A 204 -1.49 -2.17 -1.79
N ASP A 205 -0.54 -1.28 -2.05
CA ASP A 205 -0.24 -0.13 -1.18
C ASP A 205 -1.47 0.76 -1.01
N ARG A 206 -2.26 0.92 -2.09
CA ARG A 206 -3.51 1.67 -2.02
C ARG A 206 -4.59 0.95 -1.21
N VAL A 207 -4.73 -0.37 -1.37
CA VAL A 207 -5.66 -1.18 -0.57
C VAL A 207 -5.31 -1.10 0.92
N GLU A 208 -4.02 -1.18 1.28
CA GLU A 208 -3.55 -1.03 2.66
C GLU A 208 -3.83 0.38 3.21
N SER A 209 -3.62 1.43 2.40
CA SER A 209 -3.96 2.80 2.77
C SER A 209 -5.45 2.96 3.11
N LEU A 210 -6.35 2.35 2.34
CA LEU A 210 -7.79 2.44 2.57
C LEU A 210 -8.22 1.73 3.86
N GLN A 211 -7.55 0.63 4.21
CA GLN A 211 -7.80 -0.09 5.47
C GLN A 211 -7.41 0.75 6.70
N ASN A 212 -6.35 1.55 6.59
CA ASN A 212 -5.85 2.40 7.67
C ASN A 212 -6.65 3.70 7.86
N GLU A 213 -7.36 4.17 6.84
CA GLU A 213 -8.14 5.43 6.86
C GLU A 213 -9.49 5.33 7.62
N GLY A 214 -9.80 4.16 8.23
CA GLY A 214 -11.02 3.98 9.04
C GLY A 214 -12.29 3.77 8.23
N SER A 215 -12.15 3.50 6.93
CA SER A 215 -13.23 3.10 6.02
C SER A 215 -13.92 1.83 6.54
N GLN A 216 -15.25 1.76 6.39
CA GLN A 216 -16.06 0.66 6.93
C GLN A 216 -15.79 -0.69 6.23
N GLY A 217 -14.74 -1.37 6.68
CA GLY A 217 -14.46 -2.78 6.41
C GLY A 217 -13.18 -3.04 5.61
N GLY A 218 -12.54 -4.18 5.90
CA GLY A 218 -11.27 -4.57 5.28
C GLY A 218 -11.45 -5.21 3.90
N HIS A 219 -10.39 -5.18 3.08
CA HIS A 219 -10.32 -5.96 1.84
C HIS A 219 -9.60 -7.29 2.11
N GLN A 220 -10.06 -8.37 1.50
CA GLN A 220 -9.33 -9.63 1.46
C GLN A 220 -8.94 -9.96 0.03
N LEU A 221 -7.64 -10.16 -0.21
CA LEU A 221 -7.12 -10.43 -1.53
C LEU A 221 -6.76 -11.92 -1.65
N GLY A 222 -6.98 -12.49 -2.82
CA GLY A 222 -6.49 -13.80 -3.22
C GLY A 222 -5.71 -13.68 -4.52
N LEU A 223 -4.73 -14.55 -4.74
CA LEU A 223 -3.82 -14.48 -5.89
C LEU A 223 -3.84 -15.80 -6.67
N ILE A 224 -4.13 -15.67 -7.96
CA ILE A 224 -4.14 -16.75 -8.94
C ILE A 224 -3.20 -16.34 -10.07
N GLN A 225 -2.36 -17.26 -10.50
CA GLN A 225 -1.64 -17.13 -11.77
C GLN A 225 -2.23 -18.06 -12.81
N PHE A 226 -2.10 -17.68 -14.07
CA PHE A 226 -2.52 -18.57 -15.15
C PHE A 226 -1.65 -18.47 -16.40
N ASP A 227 -1.44 -19.64 -17.01
CA ASP A 227 -0.94 -19.82 -18.36
C ASP A 227 -1.84 -20.82 -19.12
N ASP A 228 -1.31 -21.97 -19.54
CA ASP A 228 -2.12 -23.13 -19.96
C ASP A 228 -2.71 -23.91 -18.77
N VAL A 229 -2.24 -23.61 -17.55
CA VAL A 229 -2.75 -24.11 -16.27
C VAL A 229 -3.13 -22.92 -15.38
N VAL A 230 -4.13 -23.11 -14.52
CA VAL A 230 -4.53 -22.13 -13.51
C VAL A 230 -4.09 -22.63 -12.14
N GLU A 231 -3.35 -21.80 -11.41
CA GLU A 231 -2.80 -22.15 -10.10
C GLU A 231 -3.14 -21.06 -9.07
N THR A 232 -3.75 -21.48 -7.97
CA THR A 232 -3.99 -20.63 -6.80
C THR A 232 -2.70 -20.56 -5.97
N LEU A 233 -2.12 -19.36 -5.89
CA LEU A 233 -0.88 -19.13 -5.14
C LEU A 233 -1.15 -18.69 -3.71
N LEU A 234 -2.22 -17.92 -3.50
CA LEU A 234 -2.59 -17.43 -2.19
C LEU A 234 -4.12 -17.40 -2.07
N GLY A 235 -4.63 -18.02 -1.00
CA GLY A 235 -6.03 -17.90 -0.61
C GLY A 235 -6.37 -16.50 -0.10
N LEU A 236 -7.65 -16.23 0.11
CA LEU A 236 -8.13 -14.95 0.62
C LEU A 236 -7.49 -14.63 1.97
N THR A 237 -6.81 -13.49 2.05
CA THR A 237 -6.16 -13.03 3.28
C THR A 237 -6.14 -11.50 3.37
N PRO A 238 -6.21 -10.94 4.58
CA PRO A 238 -5.92 -9.52 4.82
C PRO A 238 -4.40 -9.24 4.92
N GLU A 239 -3.55 -10.27 5.01
CA GLU A 239 -2.09 -10.11 5.19
C GLU A 239 -1.37 -9.91 3.85
N LEU A 240 -1.20 -8.65 3.45
CA LEU A 240 -0.66 -8.28 2.14
C LEU A 240 0.85 -8.50 1.96
N ASN A 241 1.60 -8.69 3.05
CA ASN A 241 3.06 -8.88 3.00
C ASN A 241 3.47 -10.20 2.32
N ARG A 242 2.64 -11.25 2.40
CA ARG A 242 2.93 -12.56 1.78
C ARG A 242 2.82 -12.56 0.25
N PHE A 243 2.21 -11.52 -0.34
CA PHE A 243 1.99 -11.44 -1.78
C PHE A 243 3.25 -11.06 -2.56
N GLU A 244 4.18 -10.29 -1.96
CA GLU A 244 5.36 -9.79 -2.67
C GLU A 244 6.25 -10.92 -3.17
N ALA A 245 6.62 -11.84 -2.27
CA ALA A 245 7.52 -12.94 -2.61
C ALA A 245 6.94 -13.80 -3.74
N ILE A 246 5.63 -14.03 -3.70
CA ILE A 246 4.92 -14.85 -4.68
C ILE A 246 4.90 -14.18 -6.06
N VAL A 247 4.60 -12.88 -6.11
CA VAL A 247 4.54 -12.12 -7.37
C VAL A 247 5.92 -11.94 -7.98
N ASP A 248 6.95 -11.69 -7.17
CA ASP A 248 8.34 -11.56 -7.62
C ASP A 248 8.86 -12.84 -8.32
N ASP A 249 8.47 -14.02 -7.85
CA ASP A 249 8.91 -15.31 -8.39
C ASP A 249 8.16 -15.75 -9.68
N MET A 250 7.16 -14.99 -10.14
CA MET A 250 6.42 -15.35 -11.36
C MET A 250 7.29 -15.25 -12.63
N GLU A 251 7.28 -16.29 -13.45
CA GLU A 251 8.00 -16.32 -14.73
C GLU A 251 7.05 -16.57 -15.91
N CYS A 252 7.29 -15.93 -17.05
CA CYS A 252 6.41 -16.17 -18.20
C CYS A 252 6.57 -17.60 -18.76
N ARG A 253 5.46 -18.32 -18.97
CA ARG A 253 5.40 -19.67 -19.54
C ARG A 253 4.05 -19.89 -20.25
N GLY A 254 3.99 -20.85 -21.16
CA GLY A 254 2.69 -21.42 -21.56
C GLY A 254 1.82 -20.54 -22.47
N SER A 255 0.57 -20.94 -22.60
CA SER A 255 -0.48 -20.25 -23.37
C SER A 255 -1.39 -19.45 -22.42
N THR A 256 -2.58 -18.99 -22.83
CA THR A 256 -3.38 -18.04 -22.03
C THR A 256 -4.80 -18.57 -21.79
N ALA A 257 -5.11 -18.94 -20.55
CA ALA A 257 -6.41 -19.48 -20.11
C ALA A 257 -7.23 -18.50 -19.25
N ILE A 258 -7.63 -17.36 -19.84
CA ILE A 258 -8.37 -16.28 -19.16
C ILE A 258 -9.68 -16.78 -18.51
N TYR A 259 -10.48 -17.56 -19.24
CA TYR A 259 -11.81 -17.97 -18.74
C TYR A 259 -11.71 -18.98 -17.60
N SER A 260 -10.75 -19.90 -17.68
CA SER A 260 -10.47 -20.85 -16.61
C SER A 260 -9.98 -20.15 -15.34
N SER A 261 -9.20 -19.06 -15.46
CA SER A 261 -8.76 -18.29 -14.30
C SER A 261 -9.91 -17.55 -13.61
N ILE A 262 -10.88 -17.02 -14.37
CA ILE A 262 -12.11 -16.45 -13.82
C ILE A 262 -12.91 -17.51 -13.06
N ILE A 263 -13.04 -18.73 -13.60
CA ILE A 263 -13.78 -19.82 -12.94
C ILE A 263 -13.12 -20.21 -11.62
N GLU A 264 -11.79 -20.33 -11.59
CA GLU A 264 -11.05 -20.63 -10.36
C GLU A 264 -11.15 -19.49 -9.34
N ALA A 265 -11.07 -18.24 -9.80
CA ALA A 265 -11.27 -17.06 -8.96
C ALA A 265 -12.65 -17.04 -8.31
N VAL A 266 -13.70 -17.33 -9.08
CA VAL A 266 -15.06 -17.46 -8.55
C VAL A 266 -15.14 -18.59 -7.54
N ARG A 267 -14.51 -19.75 -7.80
CA ARG A 267 -14.50 -20.88 -6.84
C ARG A 267 -13.86 -20.48 -5.50
N MET A 268 -12.77 -19.71 -5.53
CA MET A 268 -12.15 -19.16 -4.33
C MET A 268 -13.12 -18.27 -3.55
N LEU A 269 -13.79 -17.33 -4.24
CA LEU A 269 -14.73 -16.38 -3.66
C LEU A 269 -16.04 -17.04 -3.16
N GLU A 270 -16.49 -18.10 -3.83
CA GLU A 270 -17.75 -18.81 -3.55
C GLU A 270 -17.76 -19.39 -2.13
N SER A 271 -16.59 -19.75 -1.59
CA SER A 271 -16.46 -20.24 -0.21
C SER A 271 -16.89 -19.22 0.87
N HIS A 272 -16.94 -17.92 0.52
CA HIS A 272 -17.37 -16.83 1.40
C HIS A 272 -18.72 -16.20 0.97
N PHE A 273 -19.35 -16.73 -0.08
CA PHE A 273 -20.58 -16.16 -0.62
C PHE A 273 -21.83 -16.54 0.19
N HIS A 274 -22.65 -15.53 0.47
CA HIS A 274 -24.02 -15.70 0.94
C HIS A 274 -24.93 -14.70 0.22
N PRO A 275 -26.17 -15.06 -0.20
CA PRO A 275 -27.06 -14.15 -0.92
C PRO A 275 -27.40 -12.84 -0.19
N SER A 276 -27.37 -12.86 1.14
CA SER A 276 -27.57 -11.66 1.98
C SER A 276 -26.26 -10.98 2.41
N SER A 277 -25.12 -11.38 1.85
CA SER A 277 -23.82 -10.79 2.18
C SER A 277 -23.77 -9.35 1.68
N LYS A 278 -23.36 -8.45 2.58
CA LYS A 278 -23.05 -7.06 2.23
C LYS A 278 -21.69 -6.90 1.58
N ALA A 279 -20.84 -7.94 1.62
CA ALA A 279 -19.52 -7.89 1.01
C ALA A 279 -19.61 -7.94 -0.51
N ASP A 280 -18.80 -7.11 -1.17
CA ASP A 280 -18.57 -7.18 -2.60
C ASP A 280 -17.68 -8.39 -2.95
N PHE A 281 -17.93 -8.99 -4.11
CA PHE A 281 -17.10 -10.07 -4.67
C PHE A 281 -16.58 -9.62 -6.02
N ARG A 282 -15.27 -9.70 -6.21
CA ARG A 282 -14.62 -9.15 -7.39
C ARG A 282 -13.55 -10.08 -7.94
N VAL A 283 -13.51 -10.22 -9.25
CA VAL A 283 -12.42 -10.85 -9.99
C VAL A 283 -11.70 -9.77 -10.78
N LEU A 284 -10.39 -9.61 -10.56
CA LEU A 284 -9.56 -8.66 -11.29
C LEU A 284 -8.59 -9.43 -12.21
N VAL A 285 -8.77 -9.30 -13.52
CA VAL A 285 -7.96 -10.01 -14.52
C VAL A 285 -6.90 -9.08 -15.09
N LEU A 286 -5.62 -9.40 -14.91
CA LEU A 286 -4.48 -8.71 -15.52
C LEU A 286 -3.91 -9.58 -16.63
N SER A 287 -4.13 -9.20 -17.89
CA SER A 287 -3.76 -10.00 -19.06
C SER A 287 -3.43 -9.12 -20.26
N ASP A 288 -2.69 -9.66 -21.22
CA ASP A 288 -2.50 -9.00 -22.52
C ASP A 288 -3.53 -9.39 -23.59
N GLY A 289 -4.57 -10.15 -23.19
CA GLY A 289 -5.87 -10.18 -23.84
C GLY A 289 -6.03 -11.19 -24.98
N GLN A 290 -5.29 -12.30 -25.00
CA GLN A 290 -5.48 -13.34 -26.01
C GLN A 290 -5.77 -14.70 -25.38
N SER A 291 -7.03 -15.00 -25.05
CA SER A 291 -7.38 -16.36 -24.64
C SER A 291 -7.29 -17.33 -25.82
N ASN A 292 -6.50 -18.39 -25.68
CA ASN A 292 -6.23 -19.35 -26.75
C ASN A 292 -6.40 -20.82 -26.29
N ARG A 293 -6.65 -21.04 -24.99
CA ARG A 293 -6.94 -22.33 -24.37
C ARG A 293 -7.86 -22.14 -23.16
N GLY A 294 -8.36 -23.25 -22.62
CA GLY A 294 -9.17 -23.30 -21.40
C GLY A 294 -10.66 -23.44 -21.68
N ASP A 295 -11.45 -23.12 -20.67
CA ASP A 295 -12.92 -23.12 -20.72
C ASP A 295 -13.46 -22.03 -21.64
N ASP A 296 -14.75 -22.09 -21.97
CA ASP A 296 -15.40 -21.08 -22.78
C ASP A 296 -15.88 -19.87 -21.95
N ALA A 297 -16.05 -18.74 -22.64
CA ALA A 297 -16.42 -17.47 -22.01
C ALA A 297 -17.83 -17.47 -21.40
N ALA A 298 -18.77 -18.27 -21.92
CA ALA A 298 -20.12 -18.36 -21.37
C ALA A 298 -20.11 -19.09 -20.03
N THR A 299 -19.33 -20.16 -19.90
CA THR A 299 -19.12 -20.88 -18.64
C THR A 299 -18.48 -19.97 -17.57
N ALA A 300 -17.51 -19.14 -17.94
CA ALA A 300 -16.93 -18.15 -17.01
C ALA A 300 -17.95 -17.09 -16.55
N LEU A 301 -18.80 -16.61 -17.46
CA LEU A 301 -19.88 -15.68 -17.12
C LEU A 301 -20.90 -16.31 -16.16
N GLU A 302 -21.31 -17.56 -16.41
CA GLU A 302 -22.21 -18.31 -15.55
C GLU A 302 -21.64 -18.47 -14.13
N ALA A 303 -20.34 -18.74 -14.02
CA ALA A 303 -19.65 -18.81 -12.73
C ALA A 303 -19.74 -17.46 -12.00
N ALA A 304 -19.38 -16.34 -12.64
CA ALA A 304 -19.41 -15.02 -12.03
C ALA A 304 -20.83 -14.63 -11.56
N HIS A 305 -21.86 -14.88 -12.37
CA HIS A 305 -23.26 -14.61 -12.02
C HIS A 305 -23.77 -15.41 -10.82
N ARG A 306 -23.21 -16.59 -10.55
CA ARG A 306 -23.64 -17.46 -9.45
C ARG A 306 -23.48 -16.80 -8.08
N ILE A 307 -22.43 -16.01 -7.92
CA ILE A 307 -22.11 -15.30 -6.66
C ILE A 307 -22.27 -13.77 -6.79
N GLY A 308 -22.67 -13.30 -7.97
CA GLY A 308 -22.79 -11.87 -8.27
C GLY A 308 -21.43 -11.17 -8.24
N ALA A 309 -20.37 -11.85 -8.68
CA ALA A 309 -19.05 -11.28 -8.76
C ALA A 309 -18.95 -10.28 -9.91
N VAL A 310 -18.31 -9.15 -9.64
CA VAL A 310 -17.94 -8.16 -10.65
C VAL A 310 -16.60 -8.58 -11.26
N VAL A 311 -16.53 -8.66 -12.59
CA VAL A 311 -15.27 -8.97 -13.29
C VAL A 311 -14.72 -7.68 -13.89
N ASP A 312 -13.57 -7.24 -13.41
CA ASP A 312 -12.79 -6.16 -14.00
C ASP A 312 -11.61 -6.72 -14.77
N SER A 313 -11.16 -6.00 -15.80
CA SER A 313 -9.98 -6.37 -16.57
C SER A 313 -9.04 -5.20 -16.78
N ILE A 314 -7.74 -5.43 -16.56
CA ILE A 314 -6.66 -4.51 -16.93
C ILE A 314 -5.88 -5.15 -18.07
N VAL A 315 -6.02 -4.58 -19.25
CA VAL A 315 -5.38 -5.04 -20.47
C VAL A 315 -4.01 -4.38 -20.61
N VAL A 316 -2.96 -5.21 -20.60
CA VAL A 316 -1.58 -4.77 -20.75
C VAL A 316 -1.15 -4.91 -22.21
N GLY A 317 -1.25 -3.82 -22.97
CA GLY A 317 -1.00 -3.80 -24.42
C GLY A 317 -2.25 -3.54 -25.25
N ASN A 318 -2.20 -3.88 -26.55
CA ASN A 318 -3.13 -3.32 -27.55
C ASN A 318 -4.20 -4.29 -28.08
N ASN A 319 -4.31 -5.47 -27.49
CA ASN A 319 -5.17 -6.54 -28.01
C ASN A 319 -6.19 -6.98 -26.95
N PRO A 320 -7.19 -6.16 -26.61
CA PRO A 320 -8.20 -6.54 -25.64
C PRO A 320 -9.08 -7.69 -26.17
N ASP A 321 -9.32 -8.70 -25.34
CA ASP A 321 -10.21 -9.82 -25.67
C ASP A 321 -11.69 -9.35 -25.71
N SER A 322 -12.37 -9.59 -26.85
CA SER A 322 -13.77 -9.20 -27.06
C SER A 322 -14.73 -9.92 -26.10
N ASN A 323 -14.53 -11.21 -25.87
CA ASN A 323 -15.39 -12.02 -25.01
C ASN A 323 -15.17 -11.67 -23.52
N LEU A 324 -13.94 -11.41 -23.10
CA LEU A 324 -13.66 -10.85 -21.76
C LEU A 324 -14.41 -9.53 -21.57
N ARG A 325 -14.38 -8.63 -22.55
CA ARG A 325 -15.12 -7.36 -22.52
C ARG A 325 -16.64 -7.54 -22.45
N ARG A 326 -17.19 -8.64 -23.00
CA ARG A 326 -18.60 -9.01 -22.81
C ARG A 326 -18.87 -9.46 -21.37
N ILE A 327 -18.01 -10.30 -20.80
CA ILE A 327 -18.11 -10.72 -19.38
C ILE A 327 -18.07 -9.50 -18.45
N VAL A 328 -17.13 -8.59 -18.67
CA VAL A 328 -17.00 -7.33 -17.92
C VAL A 328 -18.29 -6.52 -18.00
N THR A 329 -18.88 -6.38 -19.19
CA THR A 329 -20.17 -5.69 -19.36
C THR A 329 -21.30 -6.35 -18.58
N ALA A 330 -21.45 -7.66 -18.71
CA ALA A 330 -22.54 -8.41 -18.11
C ALA A 330 -22.48 -8.44 -16.57
N THR A 331 -21.26 -8.44 -16.02
CA THR A 331 -21.02 -8.40 -14.56
C THR A 331 -21.02 -6.99 -13.99
N GLY A 332 -21.08 -5.95 -14.83
CA GLY A 332 -21.07 -4.54 -14.39
C GLY A 332 -19.68 -4.04 -14.01
N GLY A 333 -18.62 -4.71 -14.46
CA GLY A 333 -17.24 -4.29 -14.24
C GLY A 333 -16.74 -3.26 -15.24
N GLU A 334 -15.46 -2.94 -15.12
CA GLU A 334 -14.71 -2.01 -15.94
C GLU A 334 -13.54 -2.67 -16.66
N CYS A 335 -13.29 -2.22 -17.89
CA CYS A 335 -12.18 -2.68 -18.72
C CYS A 335 -11.22 -1.52 -18.92
N TYR A 336 -10.03 -1.63 -18.35
CA TYR A 336 -8.98 -0.64 -18.50
C TYR A 336 -7.91 -1.12 -19.47
N GLN A 337 -7.28 -0.20 -20.16
CA GLN A 337 -6.08 -0.48 -20.94
C GLN A 337 -4.98 0.47 -20.53
N ILE A 338 -3.78 -0.08 -20.41
CA ILE A 338 -2.59 0.67 -20.07
C ILE A 338 -1.59 0.58 -21.22
N GLU A 339 -1.05 1.72 -21.63
CA GLU A 339 -0.05 1.78 -22.69
C GLU A 339 1.37 1.95 -22.15
N ASN A 340 1.49 2.51 -20.94
CA ASN A 340 2.74 2.73 -20.21
C ASN A 340 2.50 2.53 -18.70
N LEU A 341 3.59 2.46 -17.93
CA LEU A 341 3.48 2.07 -16.53
C LEU A 341 2.94 3.20 -15.67
N GLY A 342 3.24 4.46 -16.02
CA GLY A 342 2.69 5.62 -15.34
C GLY A 342 1.17 5.66 -15.36
N GLU A 343 0.56 5.36 -16.51
CA GLU A 343 -0.90 5.19 -16.62
C GLU A 343 -1.43 4.06 -15.75
N GLY A 344 -0.72 2.94 -15.69
CA GLY A 344 -1.09 1.80 -14.85
C GLY A 344 -1.02 2.11 -13.36
N PHE A 345 -0.03 2.89 -12.94
CA PHE A 345 0.07 3.36 -11.57
C PHE A 345 -1.04 4.35 -11.20
N GLU A 346 -1.24 5.39 -12.02
CA GLU A 346 -2.32 6.36 -11.79
C GLU A 346 -3.69 5.68 -11.76
N LEU A 347 -3.88 4.65 -12.57
CA LEU A 347 -5.10 3.84 -12.57
C LEU A 347 -5.28 3.11 -11.23
N LEU A 348 -4.24 2.42 -10.74
CA LEU A 348 -4.32 1.58 -9.54
C LEU A 348 -4.25 2.38 -8.23
N GLU A 349 -3.86 3.64 -8.28
CA GLU A 349 -3.95 4.55 -7.14
C GLU A 349 -5.38 5.13 -6.97
N SER A 350 -6.21 5.07 -8.02
CA SER A 350 -7.59 5.54 -7.96
C SER A 350 -8.48 4.66 -7.06
N GLU A 351 -9.15 5.30 -6.11
CA GLU A 351 -10.07 4.62 -5.19
C GLU A 351 -11.21 3.89 -5.88
N SER A 352 -11.77 4.49 -6.95
CA SER A 352 -12.84 3.90 -7.75
C SER A 352 -12.40 2.65 -8.54
N VAL A 353 -11.09 2.48 -8.69
CA VAL A 353 -10.49 1.29 -9.30
C VAL A 353 -10.21 0.24 -8.25
N VAL A 354 -9.70 0.61 -7.07
CA VAL A 354 -9.35 -0.37 -6.03
C VAL A 354 -10.54 -0.84 -5.18
N SER A 355 -11.61 -0.04 -5.06
CA SER A 355 -12.80 -0.36 -4.26
C SER A 355 -14.10 -0.18 -5.04
N LEU A 356 -14.97 -1.19 -4.98
CA LEU A 356 -16.30 -1.14 -5.58
C LEU A 356 -17.25 -0.20 -4.83
N LEU A 357 -17.09 -0.04 -3.51
CA LEU A 357 -17.87 0.94 -2.75
C LEU A 357 -17.53 2.37 -3.19
N ALA A 358 -16.24 2.69 -3.29
CA ALA A 358 -15.80 3.99 -3.76
C ALA A 358 -16.26 4.26 -5.21
N ARG A 359 -16.25 3.23 -6.06
CA ARG A 359 -16.80 3.30 -7.43
C ARG A 359 -18.28 3.69 -7.44
N ARG A 360 -19.06 3.25 -6.45
CA ARG A 360 -20.46 3.61 -6.26
C ARG A 360 -20.66 4.93 -5.50
N GLY A 361 -19.59 5.67 -5.19
CA GLY A 361 -19.66 6.91 -4.43
C GLY A 361 -20.02 6.72 -2.95
N GLY A 362 -19.77 5.54 -2.38
CA GLY A 362 -20.13 5.21 -1.00
C GLY A 362 -21.44 4.46 -0.83
N GLU A 363 -22.19 4.22 -1.91
CA GLU A 363 -23.47 3.51 -1.85
C GLU A 363 -23.32 2.00 -1.63
N ASP A 364 -24.18 1.43 -0.79
CA ASP A 364 -24.20 0.01 -0.43
C ASP A 364 -24.32 -0.90 -1.66
N LYS A 365 -23.78 -2.12 -1.54
CA LYS A 365 -23.90 -3.15 -2.57
C LYS A 365 -25.39 -3.42 -2.88
N PRO A 366 -25.79 -3.42 -4.16
CA PRO A 366 -27.15 -3.81 -4.54
C PRO A 366 -27.49 -5.25 -4.10
N PRO A 367 -28.77 -5.55 -3.78
CA PRO A 367 -29.19 -6.90 -3.46
C PRO A 367 -28.79 -7.90 -4.55
N PHE A 368 -28.32 -9.07 -4.14
CA PHE A 368 -27.96 -10.12 -5.08
C PHE A 368 -29.21 -10.65 -5.80
N GLU A 369 -29.19 -10.56 -7.13
CA GLU A 369 -30.20 -11.15 -8.00
C GLU A 369 -29.54 -12.17 -8.94
N ARG A 370 -30.06 -13.40 -8.94
CA ARG A 370 -29.58 -14.43 -9.85
C ARG A 370 -30.04 -14.11 -11.27
N ARG A 371 -29.08 -13.75 -12.13
CA ARG A 371 -29.33 -13.43 -13.54
C ARG A 371 -29.32 -14.71 -14.39
N GLU A 372 -30.34 -14.90 -15.21
CA GLU A 372 -30.28 -15.89 -16.30
C GLU A 372 -29.36 -15.38 -17.40
N VAL A 373 -28.52 -16.26 -17.93
CA VAL A 373 -27.57 -15.89 -18.98
C VAL A 373 -28.34 -15.76 -20.30
N ALA A 374 -28.56 -14.52 -20.74
CA ALA A 374 -28.92 -14.25 -22.13
C ALA A 374 -27.86 -14.85 -23.06
N ALA A 375 -28.21 -15.13 -24.32
CA ALA A 375 -27.25 -15.63 -25.30
C ALA A 375 -25.97 -14.77 -25.28
N PHE A 376 -24.83 -15.37 -24.92
CA PHE A 376 -23.57 -14.67 -24.65
C PHE A 376 -23.16 -13.75 -25.82
N ASP A 377 -23.45 -14.18 -27.05
CA ASP A 377 -23.18 -13.42 -28.26
C ASP A 377 -24.00 -12.13 -28.43
N GLY A 378 -25.10 -11.99 -27.71
CA GLY A 378 -25.92 -10.78 -27.69
C GLY A 378 -25.42 -9.70 -26.73
N ILE A 379 -24.41 -10.00 -25.93
CA ILE A 379 -23.84 -9.06 -24.96
C ILE A 379 -22.92 -8.08 -25.71
N ALA A 380 -23.16 -6.78 -25.51
CA ALA A 380 -22.28 -5.76 -26.06
C ALA A 380 -20.90 -5.82 -25.39
N GLU A 381 -19.85 -5.51 -26.16
CA GLU A 381 -18.51 -5.45 -25.60
C GLU A 381 -18.32 -4.15 -24.79
N LYS A 382 -17.67 -4.24 -23.63
CA LYS A 382 -17.34 -3.07 -22.80
C LYS A 382 -16.44 -2.12 -23.60
N THR A 383 -16.66 -0.81 -23.49
CA THR A 383 -15.69 0.17 -23.97
C THR A 383 -14.45 0.14 -23.09
N VAL A 384 -13.27 0.22 -23.70
CA VAL A 384 -12.01 0.29 -22.97
C VAL A 384 -11.83 1.70 -22.42
N THR A 385 -11.66 1.81 -21.11
CA THR A 385 -11.44 3.06 -20.38
C THR A 385 -9.94 3.33 -20.25
N SER A 386 -9.48 4.48 -20.75
CA SER A 386 -8.12 4.96 -20.48
C SER A 386 -8.01 5.42 -19.02
N SER A 387 -6.85 5.23 -18.40
CA SER A 387 -6.53 5.72 -17.06
C SER A 387 -6.85 7.21 -16.87
N SER A 388 -6.63 8.03 -17.91
CA SER A 388 -6.93 9.47 -17.93
C SER A 388 -8.42 9.82 -17.72
N ALA A 389 -9.33 8.90 -18.00
CA ALA A 389 -10.77 9.12 -17.86
C ALA A 389 -11.32 8.76 -16.47
N VAL A 390 -10.47 8.24 -15.57
CA VAL A 390 -10.89 7.79 -14.24
C VAL A 390 -11.02 8.98 -13.28
N GLN A 391 -12.21 9.14 -12.70
CA GLN A 391 -12.49 10.16 -11.69
C GLN A 391 -11.70 9.84 -10.40
N ARG A 392 -10.90 10.82 -9.95
CA ARG A 392 -10.10 10.73 -8.71
C ARG A 392 -10.94 11.24 -7.53
N ALA A 393 -10.86 10.53 -6.40
CA ALA A 393 -11.56 10.93 -5.18
C ALA A 393 -11.01 12.28 -4.67
N PRO A 394 -11.88 13.16 -4.12
CA PRO A 394 -11.44 14.42 -3.55
C PRO A 394 -10.56 14.19 -2.32
N THR A 395 -9.39 14.82 -2.31
CA THR A 395 -8.36 14.70 -1.30
C THR A 395 -8.72 15.29 0.08
N LEU A 396 -9.82 16.04 0.14
CA LEU A 396 -10.27 16.78 1.33
C LEU A 396 -11.71 16.41 1.66
N SER A 397 -11.98 16.08 2.92
CA SER A 397 -13.37 15.83 3.38
C SER A 397 -14.24 17.07 3.16
N SER A 398 -15.54 16.87 2.92
CA SER A 398 -16.51 17.97 2.71
C SER A 398 -16.49 18.99 3.85
N ASP A 399 -16.30 18.52 5.09
CA ASP A 399 -16.29 19.36 6.28
C ASP A 399 -15.06 20.28 6.33
N LEU A 400 -13.89 19.76 5.98
CA LEU A 400 -12.67 20.56 5.92
C LEU A 400 -12.68 21.49 4.70
N ALA A 401 -13.26 21.05 3.57
CA ALA A 401 -13.44 21.86 2.37
C ALA A 401 -14.32 23.08 2.61
N ALA A 402 -15.36 22.93 3.45
CA ALA A 402 -16.32 23.99 3.77
C ALA A 402 -15.80 25.05 4.76
N LYS A 403 -14.64 24.83 5.41
CA LYS A 403 -14.08 25.79 6.38
C LYS A 403 -13.72 27.13 5.71
N SER A 404 -14.21 28.23 6.28
CA SER A 404 -13.88 29.58 5.85
C SER A 404 -12.51 29.99 6.39
N VAL A 405 -11.64 30.46 5.51
CA VAL A 405 -10.26 30.87 5.83
C VAL A 405 -10.04 32.34 5.51
N VAL A 406 -9.12 32.98 6.24
CA VAL A 406 -8.77 34.40 6.07
C VAL A 406 -7.26 34.57 6.04
N ARG A 407 -6.76 35.73 5.57
CA ARG A 407 -5.32 36.03 5.70
C ARG A 407 -4.93 36.02 7.18
N ALA A 408 -3.70 35.58 7.49
CA ALA A 408 -3.18 35.59 8.85
C ALA A 408 -3.30 36.97 9.54
N SER A 409 -3.12 38.06 8.79
CA SER A 409 -3.27 39.45 9.25
C SER A 409 -4.71 39.87 9.55
N GLN A 410 -5.70 39.16 9.01
CA GLN A 410 -7.14 39.42 9.14
C GLN A 410 -7.82 38.49 10.14
N LEU A 411 -7.09 37.53 10.72
CA LEU A 411 -7.64 36.61 11.71
C LEU A 411 -8.15 37.39 12.94
N PRO A 412 -9.40 37.17 13.37
CA PRO A 412 -9.93 37.83 14.57
C PRO A 412 -9.05 37.56 15.80
N GLN A 413 -8.61 38.63 16.45
CA GLN A 413 -7.81 38.56 17.66
C GLN A 413 -8.71 38.12 18.83
N THR A 414 -8.72 36.82 19.13
CA THR A 414 -9.40 36.26 20.30
C THR A 414 -8.38 35.91 21.37
N GLN A 415 -8.77 35.92 22.65
CA GLN A 415 -7.86 35.48 23.71
C GLN A 415 -7.54 33.98 23.54
N PRO A 416 -6.25 33.59 23.51
CA PRO A 416 -5.87 32.20 23.37
C PRO A 416 -6.26 31.42 24.62
N ARG A 417 -6.97 30.31 24.40
CA ARG A 417 -7.56 29.44 25.44
C ARG A 417 -6.59 28.35 25.88
N SER A 418 -5.52 28.11 25.14
CA SER A 418 -4.52 27.08 25.44
C SER A 418 -3.09 27.53 25.13
N ALA A 419 -2.11 26.77 25.62
CA ALA A 419 -0.70 26.98 25.27
C ALA A 419 -0.44 26.74 23.77
N SER A 420 -1.13 25.76 23.18
CA SER A 420 -1.13 25.51 21.73
C SER A 420 -1.59 26.75 20.96
N GLU A 421 -2.74 27.33 21.31
CA GLU A 421 -3.26 28.52 20.62
C GLU A 421 -2.33 29.73 20.78
N LYS A 422 -1.72 29.93 21.96
CA LYS A 422 -0.69 30.96 22.16
C LYS A 422 0.48 30.77 21.20
N ARG A 423 0.94 29.53 21.02
CA ARG A 423 2.01 29.17 20.08
C ARG A 423 1.59 29.45 18.64
N LEU A 424 0.38 29.08 18.24
CA LEU A 424 -0.14 29.27 16.88
C LEU A 424 -0.30 30.74 16.50
N TYR A 425 -0.85 31.57 17.40
CA TYR A 425 -0.87 33.02 17.18
C TYR A 425 0.53 33.61 17.02
N ALA A 426 1.50 33.15 17.82
CA ALA A 426 2.88 33.60 17.71
C ALA A 426 3.55 33.17 16.39
N GLU A 427 3.16 32.04 15.81
CA GLU A 427 3.61 31.63 14.47
C GLU A 427 2.96 32.46 13.37
N LEU A 428 1.63 32.64 13.41
CA LEU A 428 0.91 33.46 12.44
C LEU A 428 1.42 34.90 12.40
N ALA A 429 1.79 35.48 13.55
CA ALA A 429 2.38 36.82 13.63
C ALA A 429 3.78 36.93 12.97
N LYS A 430 4.46 35.80 12.75
CA LYS A 430 5.77 35.73 12.10
C LYS A 430 5.70 35.37 10.62
N VAL A 431 4.51 35.03 10.10
CA VAL A 431 4.33 34.70 8.69
C VAL A 431 4.65 35.95 7.87
N GLN A 432 5.65 35.84 7.00
CA GLN A 432 6.01 36.88 6.05
C GLN A 432 5.48 36.51 4.68
N GLU A 433 4.83 37.46 4.02
CA GLU A 433 4.46 37.35 2.61
C GLU A 433 5.71 37.49 1.72
N GLY A 434 5.78 36.74 0.61
CA GLY A 434 6.82 36.91 -0.41
C GLY A 434 7.88 35.80 -0.52
N ASN A 435 7.73 34.69 0.21
CA ASN A 435 8.60 33.51 0.11
C ASN A 435 8.01 32.37 -0.75
N GLY A 436 6.92 32.64 -1.49
CA GLY A 436 6.18 31.63 -2.24
C GLY A 436 5.28 30.74 -1.37
N ILE A 437 5.05 31.09 -0.10
CA ILE A 437 4.15 30.37 0.81
C ILE A 437 3.15 31.37 1.40
N HIS A 438 1.87 31.08 1.25
CA HIS A 438 0.76 31.91 1.73
C HIS A 438 -0.09 31.09 2.69
N ILE A 439 -0.37 31.61 3.89
CA ILE A 439 -1.08 30.87 4.94
C ILE A 439 -2.42 31.55 5.26
N PHE A 440 -3.46 30.74 5.32
CA PHE A 440 -4.85 31.13 5.54
C PHE A 440 -5.46 30.30 6.69
N PRO A 441 -5.36 30.76 7.96
CA PRO A 441 -6.03 30.09 9.08
C PRO A 441 -7.55 30.14 8.94
N ALA A 442 -8.24 29.08 9.39
CA ALA A 442 -9.70 29.10 9.50
C ALA A 442 -10.19 30.07 10.58
N VAL A 443 -11.33 30.71 10.30
CA VAL A 443 -11.93 31.73 11.17
C VAL A 443 -12.47 31.14 12.46
N ASP A 444 -13.07 29.95 12.36
CA ASP A 444 -13.74 29.24 13.45
C ASP A 444 -12.84 28.22 14.16
N ASP A 445 -11.70 27.87 13.56
CA ASP A 445 -10.81 26.83 14.05
C ASP A 445 -9.33 27.15 13.79
N LEU A 446 -8.66 27.68 14.81
CA LEU A 446 -7.22 28.00 14.73
C LEU A 446 -6.34 26.76 14.46
N HIS A 447 -6.86 25.54 14.62
CA HIS A 447 -6.13 24.31 14.39
C HIS A 447 -6.25 23.80 12.95
N PHE A 448 -6.97 24.51 12.08
CA PHE A 448 -7.04 24.19 10.66
C PHE A 448 -6.56 25.38 9.83
N TRP A 449 -5.49 25.19 9.07
CA TRP A 449 -5.00 26.20 8.13
C TRP A 449 -5.02 25.65 6.72
N ARG A 450 -5.28 26.52 5.74
CA ARG A 450 -4.99 26.26 4.34
C ARG A 450 -3.72 27.01 3.96
N ALA A 451 -2.88 26.40 3.15
CA ALA A 451 -1.66 27.02 2.62
C ALA A 451 -1.65 26.96 1.10
N LEU A 452 -1.10 27.99 0.47
CA LEU A 452 -0.76 27.98 -0.96
C LEU A 452 0.75 28.01 -1.08
N VAL A 453 1.31 27.03 -1.79
CA VAL A 453 2.75 26.90 -2.05
C VAL A 453 2.99 27.09 -3.53
N GLU A 454 3.75 28.11 -3.87
CA GLU A 454 4.19 28.38 -5.24
C GLU A 454 5.32 27.42 -5.62
N GLY A 455 5.17 26.82 -6.80
CA GLY A 455 6.14 25.92 -7.39
C GLY A 455 7.53 26.55 -7.44
N PRO A 456 8.57 25.86 -6.95
CA PRO A 456 9.91 26.43 -6.90
C PRO A 456 10.46 26.78 -8.29
N PRO A 457 11.22 27.88 -8.44
CA PRO A 457 11.92 28.20 -9.68
C PRO A 457 12.89 27.09 -10.10
N GLY A 458 12.96 26.79 -11.39
CA GLY A 458 13.81 25.75 -11.95
C GLY A 458 13.31 24.32 -11.76
N SER A 459 12.22 24.12 -11.01
CA SER A 459 11.56 22.82 -10.83
C SER A 459 10.52 22.58 -11.94
N PRO A 460 10.04 21.33 -12.16
CA PRO A 460 8.94 21.09 -13.09
C PRO A 460 7.61 21.72 -12.64
N PHE A 461 7.55 22.20 -11.39
CA PHE A 461 6.37 22.82 -10.79
C PHE A 461 6.36 24.35 -10.93
N GLU A 462 7.41 24.96 -11.48
CA GLU A 462 7.53 26.41 -11.64
C GLU A 462 6.29 27.03 -12.31
N GLY A 463 5.76 28.09 -11.71
CA GLY A 463 4.56 28.79 -12.17
C GLY A 463 3.24 28.19 -11.68
N GLY A 464 3.25 26.99 -11.08
CA GLY A 464 2.07 26.41 -10.45
C GLY A 464 1.86 26.88 -9.01
N VAL A 465 0.61 26.85 -8.54
CA VAL A 465 0.24 27.11 -7.14
C VAL A 465 -0.51 25.91 -6.58
N PHE A 466 0.06 25.30 -5.54
CA PHE A 466 -0.46 24.11 -4.90
C PHE A 466 -1.17 24.49 -3.60
N ALA A 467 -2.45 24.15 -3.48
CA ALA A 467 -3.17 24.25 -2.22
C ALA A 467 -2.87 23.03 -1.34
N LEU A 468 -2.65 23.29 -0.05
CA LEU A 468 -2.45 22.29 0.99
C LEU A 468 -3.36 22.61 2.17
N HIS A 469 -3.77 21.59 2.92
CA HIS A 469 -4.41 21.76 4.22
C HIS A 469 -3.51 21.26 5.34
N CYS A 470 -3.60 21.95 6.48
CA CYS A 470 -2.84 21.67 7.68
C CYS A 470 -3.81 21.46 8.83
N VAL A 471 -3.85 20.25 9.39
CA VAL A 471 -4.55 19.92 10.63
C VAL A 471 -3.55 19.89 11.77
N ILE A 472 -3.68 20.83 12.70
CA ILE A 472 -2.78 21.03 13.82
C ILE A 472 -3.40 20.37 15.05
N PRO A 473 -2.70 19.48 15.75
CA PRO A 473 -3.29 18.77 16.88
C PRO A 473 -3.40 19.68 18.13
N LYS A 474 -4.31 19.35 19.05
CA LYS A 474 -4.54 20.16 20.27
C LYS A 474 -3.34 20.21 21.22
N ASP A 475 -2.48 19.21 21.15
CA ASP A 475 -1.22 19.10 21.91
C ASP A 475 -0.01 19.69 21.15
N TYR A 476 -0.24 20.42 20.06
CA TYR A 476 0.80 21.20 19.39
C TYR A 476 1.49 22.17 20.37
N PRO A 477 2.83 22.32 20.35
CA PRO A 477 3.79 21.78 19.39
C PRO A 477 4.42 20.42 19.79
N PHE A 478 3.86 19.68 20.74
CA PHE A 478 4.43 18.39 21.16
C PHE A 478 4.16 17.27 20.16
N LYS A 479 3.08 17.37 19.37
CA LYS A 479 2.85 16.54 18.18
C LYS A 479 2.93 17.36 16.89
N PRO A 480 3.38 16.75 15.77
CA PRO A 480 3.48 17.41 14.48
C PRO A 480 2.09 17.75 13.91
N PRO A 481 2.00 18.77 13.03
CA PRO A 481 0.81 18.99 12.22
C PRO A 481 0.70 17.91 11.14
N LYS A 482 -0.52 17.54 10.77
CA LYS A 482 -0.79 16.74 9.57
C LYS A 482 -0.96 17.69 8.38
N ILE A 483 -0.15 17.51 7.33
CA ILE A 483 -0.17 18.36 6.14
C ILE A 483 -0.37 17.47 4.90
N ASN A 484 -1.34 17.85 4.06
CA ASN A 484 -1.69 17.12 2.84
C ASN A 484 -1.91 18.11 1.68
N PHE A 485 -1.53 17.70 0.47
CA PHE A 485 -1.86 18.40 -0.76
C PHE A 485 -3.37 18.30 -1.04
N GLU A 486 -4.01 19.44 -1.28
CA GLU A 486 -5.35 19.51 -1.87
C GLU A 486 -5.26 19.51 -3.40
N THR A 487 -4.28 20.22 -3.95
CA THR A 487 -3.98 20.22 -5.39
C THR A 487 -3.21 18.96 -5.75
N PRO A 488 -3.69 18.12 -6.70
CA PRO A 488 -2.93 16.97 -7.17
C PRO A 488 -1.53 17.36 -7.67
N ILE A 489 -0.52 16.57 -7.30
CA ILE A 489 0.87 16.80 -7.67
C ILE A 489 1.53 15.49 -8.11
N TYR A 490 2.25 15.54 -9.22
CA TYR A 490 3.03 14.42 -9.73
C TYR A 490 4.42 14.42 -9.08
N HIS A 491 4.58 13.71 -7.96
CA HIS A 491 5.80 13.74 -7.15
C HIS A 491 6.03 12.42 -6.41
N CYS A 492 7.28 11.92 -6.35
CA CYS A 492 7.56 10.59 -5.79
C CYS A 492 7.35 10.48 -4.28
N ASN A 493 7.47 11.59 -3.53
CA ASN A 493 7.24 11.62 -2.07
C ASN A 493 5.81 12.04 -1.67
N VAL A 494 4.89 12.21 -2.62
CA VAL A 494 3.49 12.57 -2.36
C VAL A 494 2.59 11.47 -2.91
N SER A 495 1.73 10.93 -2.05
CA SER A 495 0.70 9.95 -2.42
C SER A 495 -0.41 10.60 -3.25
N ASP A 496 -1.23 9.77 -3.89
CA ASP A 496 -2.39 10.26 -4.65
C ASP A 496 -3.47 10.91 -3.78
N SER A 497 -3.57 10.54 -2.50
CA SER A 497 -4.40 11.23 -1.50
C SER A 497 -3.71 12.47 -0.91
N GLY A 498 -2.66 12.98 -1.58
CA GLY A 498 -1.95 14.19 -1.19
C GLY A 498 -1.14 14.09 0.10
N GLY A 499 -1.16 12.93 0.78
CA GLY A 499 -0.33 12.66 1.95
C GLY A 499 1.14 12.60 1.57
N LEU A 500 2.02 13.12 2.42
CA LEU A 500 3.45 13.22 2.14
C LEU A 500 4.28 12.48 3.21
N CYS A 501 5.37 11.85 2.77
CA CYS A 501 6.37 11.28 3.66
C CYS A 501 7.48 12.30 3.85
N LEU A 502 7.49 12.94 5.03
CA LEU A 502 8.54 13.87 5.42
C LEU A 502 8.88 13.59 6.87
N ASP A 503 10.16 13.29 7.13
CA ASP A 503 10.67 12.88 8.43
C ASP A 503 10.36 13.89 9.54
N ILE A 504 10.43 15.18 9.23
CA ILE A 504 10.09 16.25 10.18
C ILE A 504 8.60 16.29 10.55
N LEU A 505 7.72 15.58 9.87
CA LEU A 505 6.31 15.39 10.26
C LEU A 505 6.08 14.06 11.00
N LYS A 506 7.15 13.31 11.27
CA LYS A 506 7.15 11.99 11.94
C LYS A 506 8.23 11.95 13.03
N ASP A 507 9.27 11.15 12.83
CA ASP A 507 10.28 10.82 13.85
C ASP A 507 11.27 11.96 14.11
N SER A 508 11.48 12.83 13.12
CA SER A 508 12.33 14.03 13.25
C SER A 508 11.56 15.25 13.76
N TRP A 509 10.28 15.10 14.16
CA TRP A 509 9.51 16.22 14.71
C TRP A 509 10.13 16.74 16.01
N SER A 510 10.23 18.06 16.11
CA SER A 510 10.67 18.76 17.31
C SER A 510 9.75 19.94 17.59
N PRO A 511 9.39 20.22 18.86
CA PRO A 511 8.60 21.40 19.22
C PRO A 511 9.23 22.74 18.80
N ALA A 512 10.51 22.76 18.42
CA ALA A 512 11.19 23.92 17.85
C ALA A 512 10.76 24.23 16.41
N LEU A 513 10.24 23.24 15.68
CA LEU A 513 9.72 23.40 14.32
C LEU A 513 8.36 24.10 14.32
N SER A 514 8.09 24.85 13.27
CA SER A 514 6.85 25.60 13.02
C SER A 514 6.10 25.03 11.82
N VAL A 515 4.80 25.30 11.71
CA VAL A 515 4.02 24.91 10.52
C VAL A 515 4.63 25.53 9.25
N PHE A 516 5.09 26.78 9.35
CA PHE A 516 5.80 27.46 8.26
C PHE A 516 7.09 26.74 7.86
N SER A 517 7.90 26.27 8.82
CA SER A 517 9.12 25.52 8.51
C SER A 517 8.83 24.20 7.80
N CYS A 518 7.73 23.52 8.16
CA CYS A 518 7.29 22.33 7.46
C CYS A 518 6.89 22.63 6.01
N LEU A 519 6.12 23.69 5.77
CA LEU A 519 5.75 24.12 4.41
C LEU A 519 6.97 24.52 3.58
N ALA A 520 7.97 25.16 4.19
CA ALA A 520 9.23 25.48 3.55
C ALA A 520 10.01 24.21 3.16
N SER A 521 10.07 23.21 4.03
CA SER A 521 10.67 21.91 3.72
C SER A 521 9.91 21.17 2.62
N ILE A 522 8.58 21.22 2.59
CA ILE A 522 7.78 20.66 1.49
C ILE A 522 8.11 21.35 0.16
N ARG A 523 8.24 22.68 0.16
CA ARG A 523 8.66 23.43 -1.03
C ARG A 523 10.08 23.07 -1.48
N CYS A 524 11.01 22.80 -0.55
CA CYS A 524 12.33 22.27 -0.89
C CYS A 524 12.25 20.86 -1.48
N LEU A 525 11.39 20.00 -0.93
CA LEU A 525 11.17 18.63 -1.44
C LEU A 525 10.64 18.65 -2.88
N MET A 526 9.79 19.62 -3.24
CA MET A 526 9.35 19.83 -4.63
C MET A 526 10.50 20.18 -5.58
N SER A 527 11.56 20.85 -5.11
CA SER A 527 12.76 21.14 -5.90
C SER A 527 13.71 19.96 -5.98
N ASP A 528 13.87 19.25 -4.87
CA ASP A 528 14.81 18.16 -4.70
C ASP A 528 14.07 16.94 -4.14
N PRO A 529 13.40 16.16 -5.00
CA PRO A 529 12.68 14.97 -4.57
C PRO A 529 13.65 13.96 -3.95
N ASN A 530 13.16 13.12 -3.04
CA ASN A 530 13.93 12.06 -2.40
C ASN A 530 13.49 10.67 -2.90
N PRO A 531 14.11 10.10 -3.94
CA PRO A 531 13.72 8.80 -4.47
C PRO A 531 13.92 7.62 -3.50
N GLN A 532 14.72 7.78 -2.45
CA GLN A 532 14.99 6.70 -1.48
C GLN A 532 13.83 6.51 -0.49
N ASP A 533 13.04 7.55 -0.25
CA ASP A 533 11.86 7.55 0.63
C ASP A 533 10.58 7.89 -0.17
N ALA A 534 10.45 7.29 -1.35
CA ALA A 534 9.33 7.53 -2.24
C ALA A 534 8.07 6.78 -1.76
N LEU A 535 6.94 7.51 -1.76
CA LEU A 535 5.60 6.92 -1.66
C LEU A 535 5.15 6.32 -2.99
N ARG A 536 5.63 6.88 -4.10
CA ARG A 536 5.33 6.44 -5.47
C ARG A 536 6.62 6.01 -6.14
N GLN A 537 6.99 4.74 -5.94
CA GLN A 537 8.28 4.17 -6.33
C GLN A 537 8.59 4.38 -7.82
N TRP A 538 7.57 4.35 -8.67
CA TRP A 538 7.72 4.51 -10.10
C TRP A 538 8.05 5.93 -10.55
N ILE A 539 7.52 6.95 -9.87
CA ILE A 539 7.95 8.33 -10.08
C ILE A 539 9.39 8.47 -9.60
N ALA A 540 9.78 7.73 -8.55
CA ALA A 540 11.15 7.69 -8.07
C ALA A 540 12.11 7.14 -9.13
N GLU A 541 11.74 6.08 -9.85
CA GLU A 541 12.52 5.54 -10.97
C GLU A 541 12.73 6.58 -12.07
N LEU A 542 11.66 7.28 -12.49
CA LEU A 542 11.75 8.35 -13.50
C LEU A 542 12.59 9.54 -12.99
N THR A 543 12.49 9.87 -11.71
CA THR A 543 13.29 10.91 -11.06
C THR A 543 14.77 10.54 -11.07
N LEU A 544 15.11 9.30 -10.70
CA LEU A 544 16.48 8.80 -10.74
C LEU A 544 17.02 8.76 -12.17
N ALA A 545 16.21 8.35 -13.14
CA ALA A 545 16.58 8.35 -14.55
C ALA A 545 16.93 9.76 -15.05
N HIS A 546 16.11 10.76 -14.71
CA HIS A 546 16.41 12.17 -15.00
C HIS A 546 17.71 12.63 -14.34
N GLN A 547 17.90 12.36 -13.05
CA GLN A 547 19.10 12.76 -12.30
C GLN A 547 20.37 12.12 -12.87
N GLN A 548 20.35 10.80 -13.14
CA GLN A 548 21.51 10.05 -13.64
C GLN A 548 21.87 10.43 -15.08
N SER A 549 20.89 10.80 -15.89
CA SER A 549 21.07 11.19 -17.29
C SER A 549 21.48 12.65 -17.46
N GLY A 550 21.72 13.38 -16.36
CA GLY A 550 22.03 14.82 -16.39
C GLY A 550 20.91 15.68 -16.98
N GLY A 551 19.66 15.21 -16.84
CA GLY A 551 18.46 15.87 -17.33
C GLY A 551 18.07 15.57 -18.78
N SER A 552 18.76 14.66 -19.46
CA SER A 552 18.41 14.26 -20.82
C SER A 552 17.17 13.36 -20.90
N ASP A 553 16.88 12.57 -19.85
CA ASP A 553 15.60 11.89 -19.70
C ASP A 553 14.56 12.88 -19.15
N THR A 554 13.64 13.34 -20.00
CA THR A 554 12.68 14.39 -19.64
C THR A 554 11.35 13.84 -19.11
N ARG A 555 11.14 12.52 -19.08
CA ARG A 555 9.81 11.93 -18.79
C ARG A 555 9.21 12.40 -17.47
N TYR A 556 10.01 12.42 -16.40
CA TYR A 556 9.58 12.96 -15.10
C TYR A 556 9.17 14.43 -15.23
N TYR A 557 10.02 15.27 -15.82
CA TYR A 557 9.78 16.71 -15.95
C TYR A 557 8.58 17.03 -16.84
N ASP A 558 8.44 16.32 -17.96
CA ASP A 558 7.36 16.53 -18.92
C ASP A 558 6.00 16.19 -18.28
N LYS A 559 5.92 15.05 -17.59
CA LYS A 559 4.70 14.63 -16.90
C LYS A 559 4.37 15.52 -15.69
N ALA A 560 5.38 15.88 -14.89
CA ALA A 560 5.21 16.80 -13.78
C ALA A 560 4.73 18.20 -14.23
N ARG A 561 5.28 18.72 -15.34
CA ARG A 561 4.83 19.98 -15.93
C ARG A 561 3.43 19.90 -16.51
N GLU A 562 3.07 18.79 -17.16
CA GLU A 562 1.72 18.54 -17.64
C GLU A 562 0.72 18.56 -16.48
N SER A 563 0.96 17.76 -15.44
CA SER A 563 0.14 17.72 -14.23
C SER A 563 0.03 19.09 -13.55
N CYS A 564 1.14 19.83 -13.47
CA CYS A 564 1.16 21.19 -12.92
C CYS A 564 0.25 22.15 -13.71
N ARG A 565 0.30 22.12 -15.05
CA ARG A 565 -0.59 22.95 -15.89
C ARG A 565 -2.05 22.57 -15.73
N GLU A 566 -2.34 21.29 -15.55
CA GLU A 566 -3.71 20.81 -15.42
C GLU A 566 -4.33 21.17 -14.07
N HIS A 567 -3.59 20.96 -12.98
CA HIS A 567 -4.15 21.00 -11.63
C HIS A 567 -3.75 22.24 -10.81
N ALA A 568 -2.61 22.86 -11.11
CA ALA A 568 -2.03 23.94 -10.32
C ALA A 568 -1.97 25.28 -11.08
N SER A 569 -2.81 25.46 -12.10
CA SER A 569 -2.78 26.64 -13.00
C SER A 569 -3.34 27.93 -12.42
N LEU A 570 -4.08 27.86 -11.31
CA LEU A 570 -4.61 29.05 -10.65
C LEU A 570 -3.49 29.86 -10.02
N SER A 571 -3.49 31.16 -10.26
CA SER A 571 -2.64 32.12 -9.56
C SER A 571 -3.03 32.25 -8.07
N VAL A 572 -2.12 32.80 -7.27
CA VAL A 572 -2.38 33.09 -5.85
C VAL A 572 -3.60 34.00 -5.68
N ASP A 573 -3.80 34.97 -6.57
CA ASP A 573 -4.93 35.90 -6.49
C ASP A 573 -6.26 35.25 -6.89
N GLU A 574 -6.26 34.33 -7.85
CA GLU A 574 -7.46 33.53 -8.17
C GLU A 574 -7.82 32.58 -7.03
N TRP A 575 -6.83 31.96 -6.40
CA TRP A 575 -7.05 31.18 -5.18
C TRP A 575 -7.62 32.04 -4.05
N ARG A 576 -7.08 33.24 -3.82
CA ARG A 576 -7.61 34.17 -2.81
C ARG A 576 -9.08 34.52 -3.06
N GLN A 577 -9.45 34.77 -4.30
CA GLN A 577 -10.85 34.99 -4.68
C GLN A 577 -11.72 33.76 -4.40
N ARG A 578 -11.24 32.56 -4.76
CA ARG A 578 -11.94 31.28 -4.51
C ARG A 578 -12.11 30.98 -3.02
N LEU A 579 -11.14 31.37 -2.20
CA LEU A 579 -11.16 31.22 -0.74
C LEU A 579 -11.95 32.31 -0.03
N GLY A 580 -12.31 33.39 -0.74
CA GLY A 580 -13.05 34.52 -0.19
C GLY A 580 -12.23 35.45 0.71
N CYS A 581 -10.91 35.54 0.48
CA CYS A 581 -9.96 36.25 1.36
C CYS A 581 -9.17 37.39 0.70
#